data_AF-A0A1J3ES58-F1
#
_entry.id   AF-A0A1J3ES58-F1
#
_cell.length_a   1.000
_cell.length_b   1.000
_cell.length_c   1.000
_cell.angle_alpha   90.00
_cell.angle_beta   90.00
_cell.angle_gamma   90.00
#
_symmetry.space_group_name_H-M   'P 1'
#
loop_
_entity.id
_entity.type
_entity.pdbx_description
1 polymer ?
#
loop_
_entity_poly.entity_id
_entity_poly.type
_entity_poly.pdbx_seq_one_letter_code
_entity_poly.pdbx_strand_id
1 'polypeptide(L)'
;PGYHLDRGFGSGANSWLIQLEGGGWCNNHRSCVYRKTSRRGSSKFMEKSLAFTGILSNKSQENPDFWNWNRIKLRYCDGASFAGDSQDESLQIFYRGQRIWQAAM
;
A
#
# COMPACT_ATOMS: atom_id res chain seq x y z
N PRO A 1 5.21 5.37 -4.77
CA PRO A 1 4.27 4.99 -3.68
C PRO A 1 2.88 5.55 -3.98
N GLY A 2 1.86 5.08 -3.26
CA GLY A 2 0.48 5.55 -3.41
C GLY A 2 -0.45 4.85 -2.44
N TYR A 3 -1.71 5.27 -2.41
CA TYR A 3 -2.76 4.64 -1.64
C TYR A 3 -4.08 4.69 -2.41
N HIS A 4 -4.97 3.76 -2.08
CA HIS A 4 -6.37 3.81 -2.47
C HIS A 4 -7.19 4.19 -1.24
N LEU A 5 -8.19 5.05 -1.42
CA LEU A 5 -9.01 5.58 -0.34
C LEU A 5 -10.49 5.38 -0.69
N ASP A 6 -11.22 4.84 0.27
CA ASP A 6 -12.67 4.89 0.32
C ASP A 6 -13.10 5.66 1.59
N ARG A 7 -13.91 6.71 1.42
CA ARG A 7 -14.21 7.65 2.49
C ARG A 7 -15.29 7.09 3.43
N GLY A 8 -15.05 7.27 4.72
CA GLY A 8 -16.01 6.89 5.76
C GLY A 8 -17.20 7.83 5.79
N PHE A 9 -18.23 7.43 6.54
CA PHE A 9 -19.47 8.18 6.70
C PHE A 9 -20.13 7.90 8.05
N GLY A 10 -21.07 8.77 8.44
CA GLY A 10 -21.79 8.65 9.72
C GLY A 10 -20.82 8.65 10.90
N SER A 11 -21.03 7.74 11.85
CA SER A 11 -20.18 7.61 13.05
C SER A 11 -18.73 7.23 12.74
N GLY A 12 -18.46 6.61 11.59
CA GLY A 12 -17.10 6.22 11.17
C GLY A 12 -16.33 7.31 10.42
N ALA A 13 -16.92 8.49 10.17
CA ALA A 13 -16.31 9.54 9.35
C ALA A 13 -14.98 10.07 9.89
N ASN A 14 -14.73 9.95 11.20
CA ASN A 14 -13.49 10.36 11.86
C ASN A 14 -12.59 9.18 12.28
N SER A 15 -12.94 7.97 11.89
CA SER A 15 -12.18 6.75 12.21
C SER A 15 -11.47 6.23 10.96
N TRP A 16 -10.32 5.59 11.12
CA TRP A 16 -9.43 5.20 10.03
C TRP A 16 -8.98 3.74 10.15
N LEU A 17 -9.09 3.00 9.05
CA LEU A 17 -8.51 1.68 8.87
C LEU A 17 -7.46 1.74 7.75
N ILE A 18 -6.19 1.57 8.12
CA ILE A 18 -5.07 1.57 7.17
C ILE A 18 -4.57 0.14 6.98
N GLN A 19 -4.79 -0.42 5.80
CA GLN A 19 -4.33 -1.75 5.40
C GLN A 19 -3.05 -1.64 4.58
N LEU A 20 -1.98 -2.24 5.10
CA LEU A 20 -0.68 -2.28 4.42
C LEU A 20 -0.67 -3.41 3.40
N GLU A 21 -0.53 -3.07 2.11
CA GLU A 21 -0.43 -4.07 1.06
C GLU A 21 0.82 -4.97 1.28
N GLY A 22 0.65 -6.29 1.18
CA GLY A 22 1.76 -7.24 1.19
C GLY A 22 2.31 -7.52 -0.21
N GLY A 23 3.09 -8.59 -0.34
CA GLY A 23 3.52 -9.08 -1.65
C GLY A 23 4.94 -9.60 -1.75
N GLY A 24 5.52 -10.00 -0.62
CA GLY A 24 6.88 -10.54 -0.53
C GLY A 24 7.96 -9.50 -0.79
N TRP A 25 9.21 -9.95 -0.81
CA TRP A 25 10.40 -9.11 -0.92
C TRP A 25 11.10 -9.30 -2.25
N CYS A 26 12.03 -8.40 -2.54
CA CYS A 26 13.11 -8.67 -3.49
C CYS A 26 14.42 -8.80 -2.68
N ASN A 27 15.07 -9.96 -2.75
CA ASN A 27 16.16 -10.32 -1.84
C ASN A 27 17.55 -10.11 -2.44
N ASN A 28 17.61 -9.77 -3.72
CA ASN A 28 18.86 -9.45 -4.42
C ASN A 28 18.60 -8.49 -5.58
N HIS A 29 19.69 -7.91 -6.09
CA HIS A 29 19.68 -6.92 -7.15
C HIS A 29 18.89 -7.35 -8.39
N ARG A 30 19.12 -8.57 -8.88
CA ARG A 30 18.38 -9.13 -10.03
C ARG A 30 16.88 -9.18 -9.79
N SER A 31 16.46 -9.67 -8.61
CA SER A 31 15.05 -9.75 -8.23
C SER A 31 14.39 -8.37 -8.10
N CYS A 32 15.12 -7.37 -7.61
CA CYS A 32 14.63 -6.00 -7.46
C CYS A 32 14.51 -5.29 -8.82
N VAL A 33 15.49 -5.49 -9.72
CA VAL A 33 15.41 -5.01 -11.11
C VAL A 33 14.19 -5.57 -11.82
N TYR A 34 13.96 -6.89 -11.71
CA TYR A 34 12.78 -7.49 -12.33
C TYR A 34 11.48 -6.92 -11.74
N ARG A 35 11.46 -6.67 -10.42
CA ARG A 35 10.26 -6.20 -9.74
C ARG A 35 9.93 -4.73 -10.02
N LYS A 36 10.92 -3.88 -10.35
CA LYS A 36 10.70 -2.44 -10.59
C LYS A 36 9.72 -2.14 -11.73
N THR A 37 9.57 -3.07 -12.68
CA THR A 37 8.63 -2.97 -13.80
C THR A 37 7.25 -3.54 -13.50
N SER A 38 6.91 -3.74 -12.22
CA SER A 38 5.61 -4.25 -11.77
C SER A 38 4.91 -3.29 -10.82
N ARG A 39 3.62 -3.52 -10.55
CA ARG A 39 2.83 -2.75 -9.57
C ARG A 39 3.42 -2.75 -8.15
N ARG A 40 4.27 -3.75 -7.84
CA ARG A 40 4.94 -3.92 -6.54
C ARG A 40 6.37 -3.36 -6.51
N GLY A 41 6.80 -2.67 -7.57
CA GLY A 41 8.08 -1.97 -7.63
C GLY A 41 7.97 -0.55 -8.20
N SER A 42 6.83 -0.17 -8.77
CA SER A 42 6.57 1.21 -9.19
C SER A 42 5.08 1.53 -9.21
N SER A 43 4.74 2.73 -8.73
CA SER A 43 3.37 3.26 -8.77
C SER A 43 2.87 3.54 -10.20
N LYS A 44 3.76 3.59 -11.20
CA LYS A 44 3.39 3.70 -12.62
C LYS A 44 2.51 2.53 -13.09
N PHE A 45 2.65 1.37 -12.46
CA PHE A 45 1.94 0.14 -12.83
C PHE A 45 0.82 -0.22 -11.85
N MET A 46 0.50 0.65 -10.89
CA MET A 46 -0.60 0.42 -9.97
C MET A 46 -1.94 0.64 -10.65
N GLU A 47 -2.93 -0.17 -10.29
CA GLU A 47 -4.31 -0.02 -10.71
C GLU A 47 -4.86 1.33 -10.23
N LYS A 48 -5.58 2.04 -11.11
CA LYS A 48 -6.20 3.33 -10.76
C LYS A 48 -7.39 3.18 -9.81
N SER A 49 -8.10 2.06 -9.91
CA SER A 49 -9.22 1.68 -9.05
C SER A 49 -9.03 0.26 -8.57
N LEU A 50 -9.46 -0.02 -7.33
CA LEU A 50 -9.38 -1.33 -6.70
C LEU A 50 -10.69 -1.64 -5.98
N ALA A 51 -11.15 -2.89 -6.08
CA ALA A 51 -12.24 -3.37 -5.25
C ALA A 51 -11.77 -3.51 -3.80
N PHE A 52 -12.53 -2.93 -2.88
CA PHE A 52 -12.34 -3.04 -1.45
C PHE A 52 -13.23 -4.18 -0.92
N THR A 53 -12.61 -5.21 -0.36
CA THR A 53 -13.28 -6.45 0.07
C THR A 53 -12.79 -6.89 1.45
N GLY A 54 -13.51 -7.82 2.09
CA GLY A 54 -13.17 -8.31 3.43
C GLY A 54 -13.16 -7.16 4.44
N ILE A 55 -12.09 -7.02 5.23
CA ILE A 55 -11.96 -5.95 6.23
C ILE A 55 -11.96 -4.52 5.63
N LEU A 56 -11.73 -4.38 4.31
CA LEU A 56 -11.85 -3.09 3.62
C LEU A 56 -13.23 -2.87 2.99
N SER A 57 -14.13 -3.86 3.03
CA SER A 57 -15.47 -3.74 2.45
C SER A 57 -16.28 -2.64 3.14
N ASN A 58 -17.13 -1.97 2.36
CA ASN A 58 -18.10 -0.99 2.87
C ASN A 58 -19.46 -1.62 3.20
N LYS A 59 -19.59 -2.95 3.10
CA LYS A 59 -20.80 -3.69 3.46
C LYS A 59 -20.68 -4.22 4.88
N SER A 60 -21.66 -3.91 5.72
CA SER A 60 -21.69 -4.35 7.12
C SER A 60 -21.73 -5.88 7.28
N GLN A 61 -22.24 -6.61 6.29
CA GLN A 61 -22.23 -8.09 6.33
C GLN A 61 -20.84 -8.68 6.13
N GLU A 62 -19.93 -7.96 5.45
CA GLU A 62 -18.55 -8.41 5.20
C GLU A 62 -17.56 -7.79 6.20
N ASN A 63 -17.87 -6.60 6.73
CA ASN A 63 -17.02 -5.82 7.61
C ASN A 63 -17.84 -5.15 8.74
N PRO A 64 -18.38 -5.92 9.69
CA PRO A 64 -19.34 -5.41 10.68
C PRO A 64 -18.77 -4.27 11.53
N ASP A 65 -17.46 -4.27 11.77
CA ASP A 65 -16.80 -3.32 12.67
C ASP A 65 -16.39 -2.01 12.00
N PHE A 66 -15.96 -2.05 10.72
CA PHE A 66 -15.31 -0.91 10.05
C PHE A 66 -15.96 -0.49 8.72
N TRP A 67 -17.13 -1.04 8.37
CA TRP A 67 -17.82 -0.78 7.08
C TRP A 67 -18.19 0.70 6.84
N ASN A 68 -18.18 1.56 7.85
CA ASN A 68 -18.42 3.00 7.70
C ASN A 68 -17.21 3.88 8.05
N TRP A 69 -16.04 3.29 8.35
CA TRP A 69 -14.79 4.03 8.60
C TRP A 69 -14.15 4.54 7.30
N ASN A 70 -13.22 5.49 7.39
CA ASN A 70 -12.31 5.74 6.28
C ASN A 70 -11.40 4.54 6.10
N ARG A 71 -11.35 3.98 4.89
CA ARG A 71 -10.58 2.77 4.61
C ARG A 71 -9.50 3.10 3.59
N ILE A 72 -8.27 2.78 3.94
CA ILE A 72 -7.10 3.03 3.11
C ILE A 72 -6.41 1.71 2.82
N LYS A 73 -6.04 1.52 1.56
CA LYS A 73 -5.06 0.51 1.16
C LYS A 73 -3.75 1.19 0.77
N LEU A 74 -2.77 1.15 1.66
CA LEU A 74 -1.44 1.71 1.41
C LEU A 74 -0.68 0.76 0.48
N ARG A 75 -0.29 1.25 -0.69
CA ARG A 75 0.30 0.42 -1.74
C ARG A 75 1.77 0.14 -1.46
N TYR A 76 2.15 -1.11 -1.67
CA TYR A 76 3.49 -1.60 -1.38
C TYR A 76 4.35 -1.64 -2.65
N CYS A 77 5.47 -0.90 -2.63
CA CYS A 77 6.35 -0.81 -3.78
C CYS A 77 7.85 -0.69 -3.48
N ASP A 78 8.26 -0.76 -2.21
CA ASP A 78 9.67 -0.68 -1.81
C ASP A 78 10.39 -2.04 -1.85
N GLY A 79 9.65 -3.16 -1.80
CA GLY A 79 10.22 -4.50 -1.84
C GLY A 79 10.94 -4.92 -0.56
N ALA A 80 10.81 -4.13 0.52
CA ALA A 80 11.54 -4.26 1.78
C ALA A 80 10.63 -4.09 3.01
N SER A 81 9.36 -4.51 2.94
CA SER A 81 8.40 -4.43 4.06
C SER A 81 8.26 -3.06 4.74
N PHE A 82 8.32 -1.97 3.98
CA PHE A 82 8.25 -0.61 4.54
C PHE A 82 9.39 -0.27 5.53
N ALA A 83 10.47 -1.06 5.57
CA ALA A 83 11.51 -0.92 6.60
C ALA A 83 12.76 -0.17 6.12
N GLY A 84 13.07 -0.21 4.82
CA GLY A 84 14.30 0.39 4.28
C GLY A 84 14.22 1.90 4.07
N ASP A 85 15.36 2.58 4.18
CA ASP A 85 15.59 3.91 3.61
C ASP A 85 16.95 3.97 2.88
N SER A 86 17.00 3.37 1.70
CA SER A 86 18.21 3.41 0.85
C SER A 86 17.84 3.49 -0.63
N GLN A 87 18.85 3.61 -1.48
CA GLN A 87 18.68 3.65 -2.93
C GLN A 87 19.91 3.10 -3.66
N ASP A 88 19.67 2.64 -4.88
CA ASP A 88 20.69 2.33 -5.88
C ASP A 88 20.45 3.26 -7.07
N GLU A 89 21.31 4.27 -7.19
CA GLU A 89 21.20 5.30 -8.23
C GLU A 89 21.50 4.74 -9.62
N SER A 90 22.45 3.81 -9.71
CA SER A 90 22.89 3.22 -10.98
C SER A 90 21.75 2.49 -11.70
N LEU A 91 20.86 1.88 -10.92
CA LEU A 91 19.71 1.14 -11.43
C LEU A 91 18.37 1.87 -11.28
N GLN A 92 18.38 3.05 -10.68
CA GLN A 92 17.20 3.82 -10.32
C GLN A 92 16.21 3.00 -9.46
N ILE A 93 16.73 2.32 -8.44
CA ILE A 93 15.91 1.54 -7.49
C ILE A 93 15.91 2.27 -6.14
N PHE A 94 14.72 2.44 -5.57
CA PHE A 94 14.53 3.12 -4.30
C PHE A 94 13.91 2.16 -3.27
N TYR A 95 14.70 1.79 -2.26
CA TYR A 95 14.27 0.99 -1.12
C TYR A 95 13.84 1.92 0.02
N ARG A 96 12.86 2.79 -0.26
CA ARG A 96 12.44 3.90 0.64
C ARG A 96 11.13 3.59 1.34
N GLY A 97 10.99 2.35 1.82
CA GLY A 97 9.81 1.87 2.54
C GLY A 97 9.51 2.69 3.79
N GLN A 98 10.54 3.04 4.56
CA GLN A 98 10.40 3.79 5.82
C GLN A 98 9.80 5.18 5.60
N ARG A 99 10.11 5.83 4.47
CA ARG A 99 9.51 7.13 4.12
C ARG A 99 8.03 7.01 3.80
N ILE A 100 7.61 5.89 3.22
CA ILE A 100 6.19 5.61 2.98
C ILE A 100 5.47 5.41 4.31
N TRP A 101 6.09 4.67 5.23
CA TRP A 101 5.56 4.46 6.58
C TRP A 101 5.37 5.79 7.32
N GLN A 102 6.41 6.63 7.38
CA GLN A 102 6.39 7.94 8.05
C GLN A 102 5.35 8.91 7.48
N ALA A 103 5.04 8.81 6.18
CA ALA A 103 4.05 9.67 5.55
C ALA A 103 2.61 9.21 5.80
N ALA A 104 2.40 7.94 6.15
CA ALA A 104 1.08 7.34 6.27
C ALA A 104 0.60 7.17 7.73
N MET A 105 1.52 7.18 8.69
CA MET A 105 1.29 6.93 10.12
C MET A 105 1.63 8.18 10.92
#